data_AF-A0A380MLN5-F1
#
_entry.id   AF-A0A380MLN5-F1
#
_cell.length_a   1.000
_cell.length_b   1.000
_cell.length_c   1.000
_cell.angle_alpha   90.00
_cell.angle_beta   90.00
_cell.angle_gamma   90.00
#
_symmetry.space_group_name_H-M   'P 1'
#
loop_
_entity.id
_entity.type
_entity.pdbx_description
1 polymer ?
#
loop_
_entity_poly.entity_id
_entity_poly.type
_entity_poly.pdbx_seq_one_letter_code
_entity_poly.pdbx_strand_id
1 'polypeptide(L)'
;MNPFVTIITGDSAAEQAFAAALKAKLAKDFGDVVTETVEPAGKPVKKMTKFTASIIPRALIAQMQANRLSSERDEHDPKPVVHLYVPGSNSQWLLTEIDEDLDIAFGLCDLGVGLPEMGYVSLHRVLERTPWAMINPGFVGIAPLSEYAERARDGNRIVISWEGMPDA
;
A
#
# COMPACT_ATOMS: atom_id res chain seq x y z
N MET A 1 20.44 11.59 2.43
CA MET A 1 20.11 10.30 1.80
C MET A 1 19.25 10.62 0.60
N ASN A 2 19.66 10.27 -0.62
CA ASN A 2 18.82 10.54 -1.79
C ASN A 2 17.63 9.55 -1.77
N PRO A 3 16.40 10.02 -1.99
CA PRO A 3 15.25 9.11 -2.05
C PRO A 3 15.40 8.19 -3.26
N PHE A 4 15.14 6.89 -3.05
CA PHE A 4 15.04 5.90 -4.11
C PHE A 4 13.56 5.69 -4.42
N VAL A 5 13.16 5.89 -5.67
CA VAL A 5 11.75 5.79 -6.10
C VAL A 5 11.68 4.89 -7.33
N THR A 6 11.05 3.73 -7.21
CA THR A 6 10.76 2.87 -8.36
C THR A 6 9.50 3.38 -9.06
N ILE A 7 9.62 3.68 -10.36
CA ILE A 7 8.49 4.14 -11.18
C ILE A 7 8.14 2.99 -12.12
N ILE A 8 6.96 2.43 -11.93
CA ILE A 8 6.46 1.31 -12.74
C ILE A 8 5.50 1.89 -13.77
N THR A 9 5.77 1.60 -15.04
CA THR A 9 4.96 2.08 -16.16
C THR A 9 4.41 0.90 -16.93
N GLY A 10 3.11 0.90 -17.21
CA GLY A 10 2.56 0.00 -18.22
C GLY A 10 2.81 0.52 -19.64
N ASP A 11 2.31 -0.23 -20.62
CA ASP A 11 2.57 0.03 -22.05
C ASP A 11 1.67 1.15 -22.63
N SER A 12 0.78 1.75 -21.83
CA SER A 12 -0.09 2.82 -22.27
C SER A 12 0.65 4.15 -22.41
N ALA A 13 0.33 4.91 -23.47
CA ALA A 13 0.83 6.28 -23.65
C ALA A 13 0.50 7.20 -22.48
N ALA A 14 -0.64 6.99 -21.80
CA ALA A 14 -1.03 7.78 -20.63
C ALA A 14 -0.14 7.49 -19.41
N GLU A 15 0.26 6.23 -19.22
CA GLU A 15 1.12 5.79 -18.12
C GLU A 15 2.56 6.28 -18.30
N GLN A 16 3.05 6.23 -19.54
CA GLN A 16 4.37 6.78 -19.90
C GLN A 16 4.42 8.30 -19.69
N ALA A 17 3.37 9.03 -20.06
CA ALA A 17 3.28 10.47 -19.86
C ALA A 17 3.24 10.86 -18.38
N PHE A 18 2.48 10.12 -17.56
CA PHE A 18 2.42 10.33 -16.12
C PHE A 18 3.76 10.05 -15.45
N ALA A 19 4.41 8.94 -15.81
CA ALA A 19 5.73 8.58 -15.29
C ALA A 19 6.79 9.63 -15.60
N ALA A 20 6.77 10.18 -16.82
CA ALA A 20 7.63 11.29 -17.22
C ALA A 20 7.36 12.54 -16.38
N ALA A 21 6.08 12.88 -16.15
CA ALA A 21 5.68 14.02 -15.32
C ALA A 21 6.09 13.84 -13.84
N LEU A 22 5.90 12.65 -13.29
CA LEU A 22 6.29 12.31 -11.92
C LEU A 22 7.81 12.37 -11.75
N LYS A 23 8.58 11.79 -12.69
CA LYS A 23 10.05 11.88 -12.69
C LYS A 23 10.53 13.32 -12.73
N ALA A 24 9.92 14.16 -13.58
CA ALA A 24 10.24 15.58 -13.65
C ALA A 24 9.92 16.32 -12.34
N LYS A 25 8.80 15.98 -11.69
CA LYS A 25 8.42 16.56 -10.39
C LYS A 25 9.38 16.15 -9.28
N LEU A 26 9.72 14.87 -9.20
CA LEU A 26 10.65 14.32 -8.21
C LEU A 26 12.05 14.94 -8.35
N ALA A 27 12.56 15.08 -9.57
CA ALA A 27 13.83 15.74 -9.84
C ALA A 27 13.83 17.21 -9.40
N LYS A 28 12.71 17.92 -9.62
CA LYS A 28 12.55 19.32 -9.22
C LYS A 28 12.52 19.50 -7.70
N ASP A 29 11.83 18.62 -6.98
CA ASP A 29 11.59 18.78 -5.55
C ASP A 29 12.73 18.23 -4.68
N PHE A 30 13.38 17.15 -5.13
CA PHE A 30 14.32 16.37 -4.31
C PHE A 30 15.73 16.27 -4.92
N GLY A 31 15.98 16.89 -6.07
CA GLY A 31 17.28 16.83 -6.75
C GLY A 31 17.54 15.48 -7.40
N ASP A 32 18.72 14.90 -7.20
CA ASP A 32 19.16 13.68 -7.89
C ASP A 32 18.49 12.43 -7.30
N VAL A 33 17.28 12.13 -7.76
CA VAL A 33 16.48 10.95 -7.37
C VAL A 33 16.87 9.78 -8.26
N VAL A 34 17.30 8.67 -7.65
CA VAL A 34 17.55 7.42 -8.39
C VAL A 34 16.19 6.81 -8.72
N THR A 35 15.78 6.94 -9.98
CA THR A 35 14.56 6.33 -10.51
C THR A 35 14.88 5.12 -11.38
N GLU A 36 14.37 3.96 -11.03
CA GLU A 36 14.42 2.75 -11.87
C GLU A 36 13.08 2.56 -12.57
N THR A 37 13.11 2.44 -13.90
CA THR A 37 11.95 2.14 -14.75
C THR A 37 11.93 0.65 -15.06
N VAL A 38 10.83 -0.03 -14.76
CA VAL A 38 10.67 -1.48 -15.00
C VAL A 38 9.58 -1.71 -16.04
N GLU A 39 9.96 -2.24 -17.21
CA GLU A 39 9.02 -2.63 -18.28
C GLU A 39 8.34 -3.99 -17.96
N PRO A 40 7.02 -4.14 -18.15
CA PRO A 40 6.29 -5.35 -17.77
C PRO A 40 6.34 -6.45 -18.84
N ALA A 41 7.53 -6.96 -19.18
CA ALA A 41 7.64 -8.05 -20.15
C ALA A 41 7.55 -9.45 -19.51
N GLY A 42 6.36 -10.07 -19.47
CA GLY A 42 6.15 -11.53 -19.71
C GLY A 42 5.59 -12.43 -18.59
N LYS A 43 4.69 -13.36 -18.98
CA LYS A 43 4.05 -14.54 -18.32
C LYS A 43 3.77 -14.53 -16.79
N PRO A 44 2.52 -14.85 -16.37
CA PRO A 44 2.04 -14.66 -15.00
C PRO A 44 2.53 -15.76 -14.05
N VAL A 45 2.42 -15.48 -12.75
CA VAL A 45 2.62 -16.36 -11.58
C VAL A 45 4.00 -16.29 -10.90
N LYS A 46 5.15 -16.27 -11.59
CA LYS A 46 6.49 -16.17 -10.91
C LYS A 46 7.08 -14.76 -10.76
N LYS A 47 6.49 -13.74 -11.38
CA LYS A 47 7.04 -12.36 -11.39
C LYS A 47 6.43 -11.43 -10.34
N MET A 48 5.30 -11.80 -9.74
CA MET A 48 4.52 -10.89 -8.90
C MET A 48 5.09 -10.73 -7.48
N THR A 49 5.75 -11.75 -6.93
CA THR A 49 6.52 -11.63 -5.67
C THR A 49 7.60 -10.56 -5.74
N LYS A 50 8.19 -10.31 -6.93
CA LYS A 50 9.13 -9.18 -7.12
C LYS A 50 8.44 -7.81 -7.11
N PHE A 51 7.19 -7.73 -7.53
CA PHE A 51 6.44 -6.47 -7.68
C PHE A 51 5.90 -5.97 -6.34
N THR A 52 5.24 -6.85 -5.57
CA THR A 52 4.82 -6.52 -4.19
C THR A 52 6.03 -6.22 -3.31
N ALA A 53 7.13 -6.97 -3.46
CA ALA A 53 8.39 -6.68 -2.76
C ALA A 53 9.11 -5.42 -3.25
N SER A 54 8.72 -4.87 -4.40
CA SER A 54 9.24 -3.61 -4.93
C SER A 54 8.53 -2.40 -4.35
N ILE A 55 7.24 -2.53 -3.99
CA ILE A 55 6.47 -1.44 -3.41
C ILE A 55 6.52 -1.49 -1.88
N ILE A 56 6.32 -2.67 -1.26
CA ILE A 56 6.35 -2.85 0.20
C ILE A 56 7.77 -3.18 0.67
N PRO A 57 8.37 -2.37 1.58
CA PRO A 57 9.66 -2.67 2.18
C PRO A 57 9.69 -4.05 2.84
N ARG A 58 10.80 -4.78 2.69
CA ARG A 58 10.97 -6.14 3.23
C ARG A 58 10.71 -6.23 4.75
N ALA A 59 11.03 -5.18 5.49
CA ALA A 59 10.76 -5.11 6.93
C ALA A 59 9.26 -5.14 7.24
N LEU A 60 8.45 -4.40 6.49
CA LEU A 60 6.99 -4.40 6.64
C LEU A 60 6.39 -5.73 6.19
N ILE A 61 6.88 -6.31 5.08
CA ILE A 61 6.47 -7.66 4.65
C ILE A 61 6.72 -8.69 5.76
N ALA A 62 7.92 -8.68 6.37
CA ALA A 62 8.24 -9.60 7.44
C ALA A 62 7.32 -9.42 8.66
N GLN A 63 6.97 -8.18 8.99
CA GLN A 63 6.01 -7.88 10.05
C GLN A 63 4.60 -8.38 9.73
N MET A 64 4.13 -8.18 8.49
CA MET A 64 2.82 -8.67 8.03
C MET A 64 2.76 -10.21 8.06
N GLN A 65 3.84 -10.89 7.67
CA GLN A 65 3.92 -12.35 7.75
C GLN A 65 3.94 -12.84 9.21
N ALA A 66 4.64 -12.14 10.10
CA ALA A 66 4.64 -12.45 11.54
C ALA A 66 3.25 -12.27 12.17
N ASN A 67 2.51 -11.23 11.77
CA ASN A 67 1.12 -11.04 12.16
C ASN A 67 0.27 -12.23 11.69
N ARG A 68 0.37 -12.63 10.42
CA ARG A 68 -0.34 -13.79 9.88
C ARG A 68 -0.10 -15.07 10.67
N LEU A 69 1.15 -15.36 11.05
CA LEU A 69 1.48 -16.55 11.85
C LEU A 69 0.86 -16.52 13.26
N SER A 70 0.47 -15.34 13.73
CA SER A 70 -0.15 -15.14 15.03
C SER A 70 -1.68 -15.08 14.97
N SER A 71 -2.30 -15.27 13.79
CA SER A 71 -3.74 -15.08 13.59
C SER A 71 -4.61 -16.19 14.19
N GLU A 72 -4.02 -17.31 14.59
CA GLU A 72 -4.73 -18.42 15.24
C GLU A 72 -4.97 -18.17 16.75
N ARG A 73 -4.61 -16.99 17.27
CA ARG A 73 -4.84 -16.62 18.66
C ARG A 73 -6.23 -16.01 18.82
N ASP A 74 -6.94 -16.42 19.87
CA ASP A 74 -8.14 -15.71 20.33
C ASP A 74 -7.72 -14.26 20.60
N GLU A 75 -8.36 -13.28 19.93
CA GLU A 75 -8.07 -11.82 20.01
C GLU A 75 -6.97 -11.28 19.07
N HIS A 76 -6.77 -11.89 17.89
CA HIS A 76 -5.87 -11.33 16.88
C HIS A 76 -6.42 -10.04 16.24
N ASP A 77 -5.91 -8.89 16.69
CA ASP A 77 -6.20 -7.55 16.15
C ASP A 77 -4.92 -6.70 16.04
N PRO A 78 -4.02 -7.04 15.11
CA PRO A 78 -2.75 -6.33 14.96
C PRO A 78 -2.97 -4.89 14.48
N LYS A 79 -2.02 -4.02 14.82
CA LYS A 79 -1.96 -2.67 14.24
C LYS A 79 -1.61 -2.76 12.76
N PRO A 80 -2.22 -1.97 11.86
CA PRO A 80 -1.83 -1.90 10.46
C PRO A 80 -0.39 -1.41 10.33
N VAL A 81 0.37 -2.04 9.44
CA VAL A 81 1.81 -1.76 9.27
C VAL A 81 2.12 -1.15 7.92
N VAL A 82 1.21 -1.31 6.96
CA VAL A 82 1.30 -0.71 5.63
C VAL A 82 0.07 0.15 5.41
N HIS A 83 0.30 1.38 4.95
CA HIS A 83 -0.74 2.20 4.35
C HIS A 83 -0.42 2.39 2.86
N LEU A 84 -1.27 1.81 2.02
CA LEU A 84 -1.25 1.98 0.57
C LEU A 84 -2.35 2.98 0.20
N TYR A 85 -2.03 3.96 -0.63
CA TYR A 85 -3.01 4.95 -1.07
C TYR A 85 -2.81 5.33 -2.52
N VAL A 86 -3.82 5.96 -3.08
CA VAL A 86 -3.94 6.23 -4.51
C VAL A 86 -3.99 7.76 -4.65
N PRO A 87 -2.85 8.44 -4.93
CA PRO A 87 -2.77 9.91 -4.99
C PRO A 87 -3.83 10.62 -5.84
N GLY A 88 -4.71 11.40 -5.22
CA GLY A 88 -5.79 12.10 -5.92
C GLY A 88 -7.07 11.27 -6.09
N SER A 89 -7.14 10.08 -5.49
CA SER A 89 -8.40 9.42 -5.19
C SER A 89 -8.60 9.27 -3.68
N ASN A 90 -9.78 8.79 -3.30
CA ASN A 90 -10.08 8.40 -1.93
C ASN A 90 -9.75 6.92 -1.64
N SER A 91 -9.20 6.18 -2.61
CA SER A 91 -8.92 4.76 -2.46
C SER A 91 -7.66 4.54 -1.61
N GLN A 92 -7.80 3.73 -0.56
CA GLN A 92 -6.77 3.50 0.45
C GLN A 92 -6.89 2.08 1.01
N TRP A 93 -5.77 1.55 1.51
CA TRP A 93 -5.71 0.27 2.20
C TRP A 93 -4.79 0.37 3.40
N LEU A 94 -5.25 -0.10 4.56
CA LEU A 94 -4.43 -0.34 5.74
C LEU A 94 -4.27 -1.84 5.91
N LEU A 95 -3.04 -2.34 5.76
CA LEU A 95 -2.77 -3.77 5.70
C LEU A 95 -2.02 -4.23 6.97
N THR A 96 -2.44 -5.39 7.46
CA THR A 96 -1.96 -6.00 8.71
C THR A 96 -1.21 -7.31 8.46
N GLU A 97 -1.69 -8.13 7.54
CA GLU A 97 -1.14 -9.45 7.23
C GLU A 97 -0.97 -9.65 5.73
N ILE A 98 -0.05 -10.54 5.35
CA ILE A 98 0.15 -10.98 3.96
C ILE A 98 0.53 -12.46 3.94
N ASP A 99 0.10 -13.17 2.90
CA ASP A 99 0.48 -14.55 2.65
C ASP A 99 1.95 -14.72 2.22
N GLU A 100 2.37 -15.97 2.04
CA GLU A 100 3.73 -16.33 1.63
C GLU A 100 4.02 -15.91 0.18
N ASP A 101 2.98 -15.90 -0.67
CA ASP A 101 3.07 -15.55 -2.09
C ASP A 101 3.08 -14.02 -2.33
N LEU A 102 2.92 -13.22 -1.27
CA LEU A 102 2.90 -11.76 -1.32
C LEU A 102 1.80 -11.19 -2.23
N ASP A 103 0.64 -11.85 -2.28
CA ASP A 103 -0.51 -11.40 -3.06
C ASP A 103 -1.74 -11.20 -2.17
N ILE A 104 -2.10 -12.18 -1.34
CA ILE A 104 -3.29 -12.07 -0.49
C ILE A 104 -2.92 -11.39 0.82
N ALA A 105 -3.30 -10.13 0.95
CA ALA A 105 -3.22 -9.37 2.18
C ALA A 105 -4.56 -9.34 2.91
N PHE A 106 -4.53 -9.13 4.23
CA PHE A 106 -5.71 -8.79 5.02
C PHE A 106 -5.55 -7.38 5.59
N GLY A 107 -6.67 -6.67 5.71
CA GLY A 107 -6.67 -5.30 6.20
C GLY A 107 -7.99 -4.58 5.99
N LEU A 108 -7.98 -3.28 6.25
CA LEU A 108 -9.08 -2.36 5.98
C LEU A 108 -8.91 -1.76 4.59
N CYS A 109 -9.95 -1.89 3.77
CA CYS A 109 -9.95 -1.52 2.36
C CYS A 109 -11.01 -0.44 2.10
N ASP A 110 -10.62 0.65 1.45
CA ASP A 110 -11.53 1.69 0.99
C ASP A 110 -11.31 1.91 -0.51
N LEU A 111 -12.34 1.65 -1.31
CA LEU A 111 -12.26 1.81 -2.76
C LEU A 111 -12.53 3.26 -3.19
N GLY A 112 -12.79 4.17 -2.25
CA GLY A 112 -13.14 5.57 -2.49
C GLY A 112 -14.62 5.79 -2.78
N VAL A 113 -15.47 4.82 -2.46
CA VAL A 113 -16.93 4.85 -2.70
C VAL A 113 -17.76 5.10 -1.44
N GLY A 114 -17.12 5.39 -0.31
CA GLY A 114 -17.81 5.67 0.95
C GLY A 114 -18.08 4.44 1.83
N LEU A 115 -17.49 3.29 1.50
CA LEU A 115 -17.74 2.01 2.17
C LEU A 115 -16.43 1.30 2.50
N PRO A 116 -15.71 1.73 3.55
CA PRO A 116 -14.52 1.01 4.02
C PRO A 116 -14.89 -0.32 4.66
N GLU A 117 -14.19 -1.40 4.29
CA GLU A 117 -14.47 -2.75 4.77
C GLU A 117 -13.19 -3.50 5.13
N MET A 118 -13.23 -4.28 6.22
CA MET A 118 -12.16 -5.22 6.53
C MET A 118 -12.31 -6.49 5.70
N GLY A 119 -11.20 -7.00 5.18
CA GLY A 119 -11.22 -8.24 4.43
C GLY A 119 -9.89 -8.59 3.78
N TYR A 120 -9.93 -9.70 3.04
CA TYR A 120 -8.82 -10.13 2.22
C TYR A 120 -8.82 -9.39 0.87
N VAL A 121 -7.65 -8.99 0.43
CA VAL A 121 -7.44 -8.27 -0.83
C VAL A 121 -6.25 -8.86 -1.58
N SER A 122 -6.40 -9.05 -2.89
CA SER A 122 -5.28 -9.37 -3.77
C SER A 122 -4.56 -8.08 -4.15
N LEU A 123 -3.31 -7.97 -3.73
CA LEU A 123 -2.44 -6.84 -4.07
C LEU A 123 -2.17 -6.77 -5.56
N HIS A 124 -2.11 -7.91 -6.25
CA HIS A 124 -2.06 -7.92 -7.71
C HIS A 124 -3.28 -7.20 -8.29
N ARG A 125 -4.51 -7.56 -7.91
CA ARG A 125 -5.72 -6.93 -8.44
C ARG A 125 -5.80 -5.44 -8.11
N VAL A 126 -5.33 -5.05 -6.93
CA VAL A 126 -5.23 -3.63 -6.54
C VAL A 126 -4.27 -2.90 -7.47
N LEU A 127 -3.05 -3.40 -7.63
CA LEU A 127 -2.01 -2.75 -8.42
C LEU A 127 -2.29 -2.79 -9.92
N GLU A 128 -3.00 -3.80 -10.42
CA GLU A 128 -3.51 -3.87 -11.80
C GLU A 128 -4.51 -2.73 -12.07
N ARG A 129 -5.39 -2.41 -11.11
CA ARG A 129 -6.42 -1.38 -11.24
C ARG A 129 -5.93 0.01 -10.82
N THR A 130 -4.89 0.06 -10.00
CA THR A 130 -4.30 1.27 -9.43
C THR A 130 -2.77 1.22 -9.54
N PRO A 131 -2.21 1.25 -10.77
CA PRO A 131 -0.76 1.09 -10.98
C PRO A 131 0.09 2.23 -10.37
N TRP A 132 -0.58 3.31 -9.95
CA TRP A 132 -0.01 4.49 -9.31
C TRP A 132 -0.26 4.52 -7.79
N ALA A 133 -0.71 3.41 -7.21
CA ALA A 133 -0.77 3.28 -5.75
C ALA A 133 0.64 3.45 -5.15
N MET A 134 0.70 4.14 -4.01
CA MET A 134 1.92 4.48 -3.31
C MET A 134 1.83 4.03 -1.87
N ILE A 135 2.96 3.62 -1.30
CA ILE A 135 3.05 3.44 0.15
C ILE A 135 3.30 4.78 0.80
N ASN A 136 2.62 5.02 1.92
CA ASN A 136 2.94 6.14 2.80
C ASN A 136 4.11 5.76 3.72
N PRO A 137 5.33 6.29 3.50
CA PRO A 137 6.51 5.92 4.29
C PRO A 137 6.49 6.49 5.72
N GLY A 138 5.64 7.50 5.99
CA GLY A 138 5.49 8.11 7.31
C GLY A 138 4.35 7.52 8.13
N PHE A 139 3.66 6.50 7.59
CA PHE A 139 2.57 5.86 8.32
C PHE A 139 3.10 4.96 9.42
N VAL A 140 2.56 5.16 10.63
CA VAL A 140 2.78 4.29 11.80
C VAL A 140 1.41 3.92 12.35
N GLY A 141 1.08 2.63 12.33
CA GLY A 141 -0.15 2.13 12.94
C GLY A 141 -0.05 2.16 14.45
N ILE A 142 -0.87 2.99 15.09
CA ILE A 142 -0.79 3.23 16.54
C ILE A 142 -1.98 2.67 17.31
N ALA A 143 -3.08 2.38 16.61
CA ALA A 143 -4.26 1.68 17.12
C ALA A 143 -4.42 0.28 16.47
N PRO A 144 -5.20 -0.64 17.05
CA PRO A 144 -5.59 -1.89 16.41
C PRO A 144 -6.40 -1.67 15.13
N LEU A 145 -6.41 -2.64 14.21
CA LEU A 145 -7.13 -2.52 12.94
C LEU A 145 -8.64 -2.31 13.14
N SER A 146 -9.23 -2.94 14.16
CA SER A 146 -10.65 -2.78 14.48
C SER A 146 -11.02 -1.33 14.80
N GLU A 147 -10.15 -0.59 15.51
CA GLU A 147 -10.38 0.83 15.80
C GLU A 147 -10.32 1.66 14.52
N TYR A 148 -9.32 1.44 13.66
CA TYR A 148 -9.28 2.09 12.34
C TYR A 148 -10.56 1.81 11.53
N ALA A 149 -11.10 0.58 11.58
CA ALA A 149 -12.32 0.22 10.90
C ALA A 149 -13.56 0.92 11.46
N GLU A 150 -13.63 1.11 12.78
CA GLU A 150 -14.70 1.89 13.43
C GLU A 150 -14.64 3.36 13.00
N ARG A 151 -13.46 3.99 13.10
CA ARG A 151 -13.28 5.39 12.64
C ARG A 151 -13.61 5.54 11.17
N ALA A 152 -13.24 4.56 10.35
CA ALA A 152 -13.50 4.60 8.93
C ALA A 152 -14.99 4.47 8.60
N ARG A 153 -15.73 3.66 9.36
CA ARG A 153 -17.18 3.55 9.26
C ARG A 153 -17.87 4.87 9.61
N ASP A 154 -17.45 5.52 10.69
CA ASP A 154 -18.02 6.81 11.11
C ASP A 154 -17.74 7.91 10.08
N GLY A 155 -16.54 7.90 9.49
CA GLY A 155 -16.12 8.86 8.47
C GLY A 155 -16.58 8.53 7.04
N ASN A 156 -17.14 7.34 6.81
CA ASN A 156 -17.31 6.73 5.48
C ASN A 156 -16.02 6.74 4.62
N ARG A 157 -14.85 6.73 5.26
CA ARG A 157 -13.54 6.73 4.58
C ARG A 157 -12.44 6.31 5.54
N ILE A 158 -11.35 5.74 5.03
CA ILE A 158 -10.16 5.53 5.87
C ILE A 158 -9.61 6.88 6.36
N VAL A 159 -9.34 6.94 7.66
CA VAL A 159 -8.62 8.03 8.33
C VAL A 159 -7.40 7.44 9.03
N ILE A 160 -6.24 8.07 8.83
CA ILE A 160 -4.96 7.64 9.43
C ILE A 160 -4.53 8.52 10.61
N SER A 161 -5.36 9.52 10.94
CA SER A 161 -5.21 10.44 12.06
C SER A 161 -6.59 10.91 12.52
N TRP A 162 -6.82 10.99 13.83
CA TRP A 162 -8.04 11.57 14.41
C TRP A 162 -7.74 12.27 15.74
N GLU A 163 -8.70 13.06 16.23
CA GLU A 163 -8.59 13.71 17.53
C GLU A 163 -8.60 12.68 18.67
N GLY A 164 -7.68 12.81 19.63
CA GLY A 164 -7.53 11.88 20.74
C GLY A 164 -6.78 10.58 20.39
N MET A 165 -6.21 10.49 19.19
CA MET A 165 -5.36 9.39 18.78
C MET A 165 -4.04 9.40 19.61
N PRO A 166 -3.56 8.25 20.11
CA PRO A 166 -2.32 8.20 20.89
C PRO A 166 -1.11 8.75 20.12
N ASP A 167 -0.06 9.20 20.82
CA ASP A 167 1.20 9.54 20.13
C ASP A 167 1.91 8.27 19.63
N ALA A 168 2.62 8.40 18.51
CA ALA A 168 3.36 7.32 17.84
C ALA A 168 4.72 7.04 18.48
#